data_AF-L9WPK0-F1
#
_entry.id   AF-L9WPK0-F1
#
_cell.length_a   1.000
_cell.length_b   1.000
_cell.length_c   1.000
_cell.angle_alpha   90.00
_cell.angle_beta   90.00
_cell.angle_gamma   90.00
#
_symmetry.space_group_name_H-M   'P 1'
#
loop_
_entity.id
_entity.type
_entity.pdbx_description
1 polymer ?
#
loop_
_entity_poly.entity_id
_entity_poly.type
_entity_poly.pdbx_seq_one_letter_code
_entity_poly.pdbx_strand_id
1 'polypeptide(L)' 'MLKNLGPQGIAGLLILLAGIALIASQNLLIAAGIALVLAGLGIIVKALVSGMLQSFGMF' A
#
# COMPACT_ATOMS: atom_id res chain seq x y z
N MET A 1 -0.12 -11.17 -6.70
CA MET A 1 -1.10 -10.19 -6.16
C MET A 1 -1.40 -9.07 -7.14
N LEU A 2 -0.41 -8.55 -7.91
CA LEU A 2 -0.66 -7.46 -8.87
C LEU A 2 -1.72 -7.76 -9.94
N LYS A 3 -1.90 -9.03 -10.31
CA LYS A 3 -2.96 -9.49 -11.24
C LYS A 3 -4.39 -9.26 -10.72
N ASN A 4 -4.58 -9.10 -9.40
CA ASN A 4 -5.89 -8.95 -8.76
C ASN A 4 -6.13 -7.50 -8.25
N LEU A 5 -5.22 -6.56 -8.51
CA LEU A 5 -5.36 -5.17 -8.06
C LEU A 5 -6.47 -4.41 -8.80
N GLY A 6 -6.91 -4.91 -9.96
CA GLY A 6 -7.78 -4.19 -10.86
C GLY A 6 -7.14 -2.89 -11.38
N PRO A 7 -7.81 -2.16 -12.30
CA PRO A 7 -7.29 -0.90 -12.83
C PRO A 7 -7.03 0.17 -11.76
N GLN A 8 -7.90 0.22 -10.75
CA GLN A 8 -7.81 1.18 -9.64
C GLN A 8 -6.63 0.88 -8.71
N GLY A 9 -6.37 -0.39 -8.37
CA GLY A 9 -5.23 -0.74 -7.53
C GLY A 9 -3.89 -0.50 -8.22
N ILE A 10 -3.83 -0.68 -9.55
CA ILE A 10 -2.64 -0.32 -10.34
C ILE A 10 -2.45 1.20 -10.35
N ALA A 11 -3.50 1.98 -10.59
CA ALA A 11 -3.43 3.44 -10.55
C ALA A 11 -2.98 3.96 -9.16
N GLY A 12 -3.53 3.40 -8.08
CA GLY A 12 -3.13 3.73 -6.71
C GLY A 12 -1.66 3.40 -6.44
N LEU A 13 -1.17 2.25 -6.91
CA LEU A 13 0.24 1.88 -6.79
C LEU A 13 1.17 2.86 -7.54
N LEU A 14 0.79 3.28 -8.74
CA LEU A 14 1.56 4.26 -9.52
C LEU A 14 1.61 5.62 -8.81
N ILE A 15 0.49 6.09 -8.25
CA ILE A 15 0.43 7.34 -7.49
C ILE A 15 1.31 7.24 -6.24
N LEU A 16 1.25 6.10 -5.52
CA LEU A 16 2.08 5.86 -4.35
C LEU A 16 3.57 5.91 -4.68
N LEU A 17 3.99 5.24 -5.75
CA LEU A 17 5.38 5.26 -6.21
C LEU A 17 5.82 6.66 -6.67
N ALA A 18 4.94 7.40 -7.36
CA ALA A 18 5.21 8.78 -7.76
C ALA A 18 5.39 9.71 -6.55
N GLY A 19 4.56 9.55 -5.52
CA GLY A 19 4.69 10.31 -4.28
C GLY A 19 6.01 10.04 -3.56
N ILE A 20 6.40 8.76 -3.44
CA ILE A 20 7.68 8.39 -2.83
C ILE A 20 8.85 8.94 -3.65
N ALA A 21 8.81 8.84 -4.99
CA ALA A 21 9.85 9.37 -5.87
C ALA A 21 9.99 10.90 -5.78
N LEU A 22 8.87 11.62 -5.66
CA LEU A 22 8.85 13.07 -5.47
C LEU A 22 9.48 13.47 -4.13
N ILE A 23 9.21 12.71 -3.06
CA ILE A 23 9.83 12.98 -1.75
C ILE A 23 11.32 12.63 -1.78
N ALA A 24 11.68 11.54 -2.47
CA ALA A 24 13.07 11.11 -2.63
C ALA A 24 13.92 12.14 -3.40
N SER A 25 13.31 12.96 -4.27
CA SER A 25 14.01 14.05 -4.95
C SER A 25 14.48 15.16 -4.00
N GLN A 26 13.88 15.26 -2.80
CA GLN A 26 14.26 16.24 -1.79
C GLN A 26 15.04 15.63 -0.64
N ASN A 27 14.62 14.46 -0.14
CA ASN A 27 15.32 13.77 0.93
C ASN A 27 15.02 12.26 0.92
N LEU A 28 16.06 11.47 0.63
CA LEU A 28 16.01 10.01 0.59
C LEU A 28 15.62 9.38 1.94
N LEU A 29 16.06 9.97 3.05
CA LEU A 29 15.80 9.45 4.39
C LEU A 29 14.33 9.64 4.79
N ILE A 30 13.74 10.78 4.43
CA ILE A 30 12.30 11.02 4.62
C ILE A 30 11.47 10.10 3.72
N ALA A 31 11.87 9.94 2.45
CA ALA A 31 11.18 9.04 1.52
C ALA A 31 11.18 7.60 2.03
N ALA A 32 12.32 7.12 2.56
CA ALA A 32 12.42 5.80 3.18
C ALA A 32 11.51 5.66 4.40
N GLY A 33 11.45 6.68 5.27
CA GLY A 33 10.53 6.70 6.41
C GLY A 33 9.06 6.61 6.00
N ILE A 34 8.67 7.36 4.97
CA ILE A 34 7.28 7.33 4.45
C ILE A 34 6.97 6.00 3.76
N ALA A 35 7.91 5.45 2.99
CA ALA A 35 7.74 4.13 2.38
C ALA A 35 7.53 3.04 3.44
N LEU A 36 8.24 3.11 4.56
CA LEU A 36 8.07 2.19 5.68
C LEU A 36 6.69 2.32 6.33
N VAL A 37 6.22 3.56 6.55
CA VAL A 37 4.87 3.83 7.07
C VAL A 37 3.79 3.25 6.14
N LEU A 38 3.93 3.46 4.83
CA LEU A 38 2.98 2.94 3.83
C LEU A 38 2.99 1.41 3.77
N ALA A 39 4.16 0.78 3.88
CA ALA A 39 4.28 -0.67 3.98
C ALA A 39 3.55 -1.22 5.22
N GLY A 40 3.74 -0.58 6.38
CA GLY A 40 3.03 -0.92 7.61
C GLY A 40 1.52 -0.77 7.47
N LEU A 41 1.06 0.34 6.86
CA LEU A 41 -0.36 0.57 6.59
C LEU A 41 -0.95 -0.52 5.70
N GLY A 42 -0.24 -0.93 4.64
CA GLY A 42 -0.67 -2.00 3.74
C GLY A 42 -0.84 -3.35 4.46
N ILE A 43 0.05 -3.65 5.42
CA ILE A 43 -0.06 -4.86 6.26
C ILE A 43 -1.30 -4.77 7.17
N ILE A 44 -1.51 -3.63 7.83
CA ILE A 44 -2.66 -3.40 8.70
C ILE A 44 -3.97 -3.57 7.91
N VAL A 45 -4.10 -2.87 6.78
CA VAL A 45 -5.30 -2.94 5.94
C VAL A 45 -5.55 -4.37 5.46
N LYS A 46 -4.50 -5.10 5.04
CA LYS A 46 -4.64 -6.51 4.65
C LYS A 46 -5.16 -7.35 5.82
N ALA A 47 -4.60 -7.19 7.02
CA ALA A 47 -5.05 -7.93 8.20
C ALA A 47 -6.52 -7.62 8.56
N LEU A 48 -6.92 -6.34 8.48
CA LEU A 48 -8.31 -5.93 8.72
C LEU A 48 -9.27 -6.55 7.70
N VAL A 49 -8.94 -6.46 6.41
CA VAL A 49 -9.77 -7.05 5.34
C VAL A 49 -9.84 -8.57 5.49
N SER A 50 -8.72 -9.24 5.72
CA SER A 50 -8.72 -10.69 5.93
C SER A 50 -9.57 -11.11 7.14
N GLY A 51 -9.44 -10.42 8.28
CA GLY A 51 -10.25 -10.69 9.47
C GLY A 51 -11.75 -10.42 9.26
N MET A 52 -12.08 -9.37 8.50
CA MET A 52 -13.47 -9.07 8.13
C MET A 52 -14.06 -10.16 7.24
N LEU A 53 -13.34 -10.58 6.19
CA LEU A 53 -13.80 -11.63 5.29
C LEU A 53 -13.95 -12.98 6.00
N GLN A 54 -13.05 -13.29 6.94
CA GLN A 54 -13.16 -14.45 7.82
C GLN A 54 -14.39 -14.37 8.73
N SER A 55 -14.70 -13.18 9.27
CA SER A 55 -15.92 -12.96 10.08
C SER A 55 -17.21 -13.15 9.27
N PHE A 56 -17.16 -13.00 7.95
CA PHE A 56 -18.26 -13.31 7.04
C PHE A 56 -18.26 -14.76 6.53
N GLY A 57 -17.40 -15.64 7.06
CA GLY A 57 -17.33 -17.06 6.66
C GLY A 57 -16.80 -17.28 5.24
N MET A 58 -16.15 -16.27 4.63
CA MET A 58 -15.53 -16.37 3.31
C MET A 58 -14.12 -16.99 3.35
N PHE A 59 -13.68 -17.49 4.52
CA PHE A 59 -12.44 -18.22 4.75
C PHE A 59 -12.59 -19.23 5.90
#